data_AF-A0AAW7AK76-F1
#
_entry.id   AF-A0AAW7AK76-F1
#
_cell.length_a   1.000
_cell.length_b   1.000
_cell.length_c   1.000
_cell.angle_alpha   90.00
_cell.angle_beta   90.00
_cell.angle_gamma   90.00
#
_symmetry.space_group_name_H-M   'P 1'
#
loop_
_entity.id
_entity.type
_entity.pdbx_description
1 polymer ?
#
loop_
_entity_poly.entity_id
_entity_poly.type
_entity_poly.pdbx_seq_one_letter_code
_entity_poly.pdbx_strand_id
1 'polypeptide(L)'
;MKRRIINGLKDGLFVFMCAILIALILNFMNFNFGDNKIWTSLGNLGLINIFGDKQLNGLVILGFILGIVAFTSGFFSLDNDKKIKEE
;
A
#
# COMPACT_ATOMS: atom_id res chain seq x y z
N MET A 1 15.80 0.28 18.38
CA MET A 1 15.83 0.21 16.90
C MET A 1 15.07 -1.02 16.36
N LYS A 2 15.40 -2.26 16.77
CA LYS A 2 14.68 -3.49 16.34
C LYS A 2 13.14 -3.43 16.46
N ARG A 3 12.58 -3.06 17.63
CA ARG A 3 11.12 -2.94 17.81
C ARG A 3 10.46 -1.92 16.87
N ARG A 4 11.14 -0.82 16.54
CA ARG A 4 10.62 0.22 15.61
C ARG A 4 10.55 -0.30 14.18
N ILE A 5 11.59 -1.02 13.74
CA ILE A 5 11.62 -1.67 12.42
C ILE A 5 10.50 -2.72 12.32
N ILE A 6 10.30 -3.52 13.37
CA ILE A 6 9.24 -4.53 13.41
C ILE A 6 7.84 -3.89 13.37
N ASN A 7 7.61 -2.80 14.11
CA ASN A 7 6.33 -2.10 14.10
C ASN A 7 6.05 -1.43 12.75
N GLY A 8 7.01 -0.70 12.18
CA GLY A 8 6.86 -0.13 10.85
C GLY A 8 6.62 -1.21 9.80
N LEU A 9 7.34 -2.35 9.90
CA LEU A 9 7.13 -3.49 9.00
C LEU A 9 5.71 -4.03 9.10
N LYS A 10 5.21 -4.20 10.32
CA LYS A 10 3.84 -4.65 10.58
C LYS A 10 2.82 -3.69 9.95
N ASP A 11 3.00 -2.38 10.12
CA ASP A 11 2.07 -1.38 9.60
C ASP A 11 2.08 -1.34 8.06
N GLY A 12 3.27 -1.37 7.45
CA GLY A 12 3.42 -1.43 5.99
C GLY A 12 2.83 -2.71 5.38
N LEU A 13 3.08 -3.87 6.02
CA LEU A 13 2.48 -5.15 5.61
C LEU A 13 0.96 -5.14 5.75
N PHE A 14 0.44 -4.54 6.81
CA PHE A 14 -1.01 -4.43 7.02
C PHE A 14 -1.66 -3.64 5.89
N VAL A 15 -1.12 -2.47 5.54
CA VAL A 15 -1.61 -1.64 4.43
C VAL A 15 -1.56 -2.40 3.10
N PHE A 16 -0.45 -3.09 2.83
CA PHE A 16 -0.30 -3.86 1.60
C PHE A 16 -1.29 -5.04 1.51
N MET A 17 -1.49 -5.77 2.62
CA MET A 17 -2.47 -6.87 2.69
C MET A 17 -3.90 -6.38 2.48
N CYS A 18 -4.26 -5.22 3.05
CA CYS A 18 -5.56 -4.61 2.79
C CYS A 18 -5.76 -4.31 1.30
N ALA A 19 -4.76 -3.76 0.63
CA ALA A 19 -4.84 -3.47 -0.81
C ALA A 19 -5.01 -4.74 -1.66
N ILE A 20 -4.29 -5.82 -1.33
CA ILE A 20 -4.47 -7.12 -2.00
C ILE A 20 -5.88 -7.66 -1.77
N LEU A 21 -6.40 -7.58 -0.54
CA LEU A 21 -7.73 -8.07 -0.20
C LEU A 21 -8.81 -7.32 -1.00
N ILE A 22 -8.68 -5.99 -1.11
CA ILE A 22 -9.57 -5.15 -1.92
C ILE A 22 -9.47 -5.55 -3.39
N ALA A 23 -8.25 -5.73 -3.93
CA ALA A 23 -8.06 -6.17 -5.31
C ALA A 23 -8.70 -7.54 -5.58
N LEU A 24 -8.60 -8.49 -4.64
CA LEU A 24 -9.26 -9.80 -4.74
C LEU A 24 -10.79 -9.68 -4.75
N ILE A 25 -11.35 -8.83 -3.89
CA ILE A 25 -12.81 -8.59 -3.85
C ILE A 25 -13.27 -7.97 -5.18
N LEU A 26 -12.55 -6.97 -5.68
CA LEU A 26 -12.90 -6.30 -6.93
C LEU A 26 -12.78 -7.24 -8.13
N ASN A 27 -11.75 -8.10 -8.14
CA ASN A 27 -11.60 -9.16 -9.13
C ASN A 27 -12.75 -10.18 -9.06
N PHE A 28 -13.16 -10.60 -7.85
CA PHE A 28 -14.28 -11.51 -7.64
C PHE A 28 -15.62 -10.92 -8.12
N MET A 29 -15.83 -9.62 -7.88
CA MET A 29 -17.01 -8.90 -8.36
C MET A 29 -16.97 -8.59 -9.86
N ASN A 30 -15.89 -8.96 -10.56
CA ASN A 30 -15.62 -8.59 -11.94
C ASN A 30 -15.78 -7.08 -12.16
N PHE A 31 -15.27 -6.29 -11.21
CA PHE A 31 -15.42 -4.85 -11.22
C PHE A 31 -14.64 -4.25 -12.39
N ASN A 32 -15.37 -3.60 -13.29
CA ASN A 32 -14.78 -2.95 -14.45
C ASN A 32 -14.26 -1.55 -14.06
N PHE A 33 -12.95 -1.37 -14.04
CA PHE A 33 -12.31 -0.08 -13.79
C PHE A 33 -12.43 0.89 -14.98
N GLY A 34 -12.97 0.46 -16.13
CA GLY A 34 -13.06 1.24 -17.36
C GLY A 34 -11.68 1.59 -17.93
N ASP A 35 -11.57 2.53 -18.86
CA ASP A 35 -10.27 3.01 -19.38
C ASP A 35 -9.57 4.00 -18.44
N ASN A 36 -9.45 3.62 -17.15
CA ASN A 36 -8.80 4.49 -16.17
C ASN A 36 -7.29 4.54 -16.43
N LYS A 37 -6.83 5.68 -16.95
CA LYS A 37 -5.42 5.92 -17.28
C LYS A 37 -4.49 5.80 -16.07
N ILE A 38 -4.93 6.17 -14.87
CA ILE A 38 -4.08 6.14 -13.67
C ILE A 38 -3.78 4.69 -13.31
N TRP A 39 -4.81 3.87 -13.11
CA TRP A 39 -4.64 2.47 -12.74
C TRP A 39 -3.92 1.68 -13.83
N THR A 40 -4.23 1.95 -15.10
CA THR A 40 -3.55 1.31 -16.24
C THR A 40 -2.07 1.70 -16.30
N SER A 41 -1.74 2.98 -16.04
CA SER A 41 -0.35 3.44 -16.01
C SER A 41 0.43 2.81 -14.85
N LEU A 42 -0.18 2.70 -13.67
CA LEU A 42 0.45 2.03 -12.53
C LEU A 42 0.65 0.54 -12.83
N GLY A 43 -0.33 -0.15 -13.39
CA GLY A 43 -0.21 -1.55 -13.79
C GLY A 43 0.86 -1.79 -14.85
N ASN A 44 1.00 -0.85 -15.79
CA ASN A 44 2.04 -0.91 -16.82
C ASN A 44 3.46 -0.76 -16.27
N LEU A 45 3.65 -0.35 -15.01
CA LEU A 45 4.97 -0.39 -14.37
C LEU A 45 5.51 -1.82 -14.25
N GLY A 46 4.63 -2.83 -14.29
CA GLY A 46 5.02 -4.24 -14.31
C GLY A 46 5.69 -4.74 -13.03
N LEU A 47 5.65 -3.94 -11.95
CA LEU A 47 6.28 -4.28 -10.67
C LEU A 47 5.58 -5.46 -9.99
N ILE A 48 4.24 -5.52 -10.08
CA ILE A 48 3.41 -6.59 -9.53
C ILE A 48 2.29 -6.88 -10.54
N ASN A 49 2.31 -8.08 -11.13
CA ASN A 49 1.32 -8.55 -12.11
C ASN A 49 0.70 -9.87 -11.64
N ILE A 50 -0.29 -9.77 -10.76
CA ILE A 50 -0.98 -10.96 -10.18
C ILE A 50 -2.31 -11.20 -10.91
N PHE A 51 -2.91 -10.15 -11.47
CA PHE A 51 -4.16 -10.19 -12.22
C PHE A 51 -3.90 -10.05 -13.73
N GLY A 52 -4.81 -10.57 -14.56
CA GLY A 52 -4.77 -10.32 -16.01
C GLY A 52 -5.12 -8.87 -16.36
N ASP A 53 -5.88 -8.21 -15.47
CA ASP A 53 -6.30 -6.83 -15.62
C ASP A 53 -5.22 -5.85 -15.09
N LYS A 54 -4.80 -4.93 -15.96
CA LYS A 54 -3.75 -3.95 -15.65
C LYS A 54 -4.18 -2.95 -14.59
N GLN A 55 -5.46 -2.63 -14.48
CA GLN A 55 -5.94 -1.64 -13.52
C GLN A 55 -5.96 -2.20 -12.11
N LEU A 56 -6.36 -3.48 -11.96
CA LEU A 56 -6.23 -4.26 -10.74
C LEU A 56 -4.77 -4.38 -10.31
N ASN A 57 -3.85 -4.66 -11.23
CA ASN A 57 -2.42 -4.64 -10.91
C ASN A 57 -1.95 -3.24 -10.47
N GLY A 58 -2.48 -2.18 -11.09
CA GLY A 58 -2.25 -0.81 -10.67
C GLY A 58 -2.69 -0.54 -9.22
N LEU A 59 -3.83 -1.11 -8.79
CA LEU A 59 -4.30 -1.03 -7.40
C LEU A 59 -3.34 -1.73 -6.43
N VAL A 60 -2.86 -2.91 -6.79
CA VAL A 60 -1.87 -3.64 -5.97
C VAL A 60 -0.56 -2.87 -5.87
N ILE A 61 -0.09 -2.29 -6.98
CA ILE A 61 1.13 -1.48 -7.01
C ILE A 61 0.96 -0.22 -6.16
N LEU A 62 -0.20 0.44 -6.21
CA LEU A 62 -0.49 1.56 -5.32
C LEU A 62 -0.44 1.13 -3.85
N GLY A 63 -1.05 -0.01 -3.52
CA GLY A 63 -0.99 -0.60 -2.19
C GLY A 63 0.43 -0.89 -1.72
N PHE A 64 1.29 -1.36 -2.62
CA PHE A 64 2.70 -1.59 -2.34
C PHE A 64 3.44 -0.30 -2.02
N ILE A 65 3.25 0.75 -2.83
CA ILE A 65 3.85 2.07 -2.59
C ILE A 65 3.37 2.64 -1.25
N LEU A 66 2.06 2.58 -0.98
CA LEU A 66 1.48 3.02 0.28
C LEU A 66 2.01 2.22 1.48
N GLY A 67 2.24 0.91 1.32
CA GLY A 67 2.87 0.08 2.34
C GLY A 67 4.30 0.53 2.67
N ILE A 68 5.09 0.91 1.66
CA ILE A 68 6.43 1.49 1.86
C ILE A 68 6.33 2.85 2.56
N VAL A 69 5.40 3.71 2.15
CA VAL A 69 5.20 5.01 2.80
C VAL A 69 4.79 4.83 4.26
N ALA A 70 3.85 3.92 4.56
CA ALA A 70 3.44 3.60 5.92
C ALA A 70 4.60 3.04 6.76
N PHE A 71 5.43 2.18 6.17
CA PHE A 71 6.65 1.67 6.82
C PHE A 71 7.59 2.81 7.23
N THR A 72 7.86 3.75 6.31
CA THR A 72 8.73 4.90 6.60
C THR A 72 8.09 5.87 7.61
N SER A 73 6.77 6.11 7.53
CA SER A 73 6.05 6.95 8.48
C SER A 73 6.13 6.38 9.90
N GLY A 74 5.91 5.07 10.08
CA GLY A 74 6.08 4.40 11.38
C GLY A 74 7.53 4.46 11.91
N PHE A 75 8.52 4.65 11.02
CA PHE A 75 9.90 4.86 11.40
C PHE A 75 10.18 6.30 11.88
N PHE A 76 9.58 7.31 11.24
CA PHE A 76 9.78 8.73 11.54
C PHE A 76 8.81 9.32 12.58
N SER A 77 7.65 8.70 12.82
CA SER A 77 6.56 9.25 13.64
C SER A 77 6.87 9.41 15.15
N LEU A 78 8.07 9.08 15.61
CA LEU A 78 8.45 9.20 17.03
C LEU A 78 9.21 10.48 17.39
N ASP A 79 9.53 11.34 16.42
CA ASP A 79 10.19 12.62 16.74
C ASP A 79 9.20 13.70 17.21
N ASN A 80 7.91 13.54 16.89
CA ASN A 80 6.86 14.48 17.29
C ASN A 80 6.18 14.14 18.64
N ASP A 81 6.26 12.89 19.10
CA ASP A 81 5.60 12.47 20.35
C ASP A 81 6.38 12.89 21.61
N LYS A 82 7.67 13.24 21.47
CA LYS A 82 8.48 13.76 22.57
C LYS A 82 8.29 15.24 22.87
N LYS A 83 7.68 16.02 21.98
CA LYS A 83 7.46 17.46 22.20
C LYS A 83 6.14 17.80 22.91
N ILE A 84 5.22 16.86 23.06
CA ILE A 84 3.87 17.14 23.59
C ILE A 84 3.74 16.80 25.09
N LYS A 85 4.75 16.20 25.73
CA LYS A 85 4.72 15.82 27.16
C LYS A 85 5.50 16.72 28.11
N GLU A 86 6.03 17.85 27.64
CA GLU A 86 6.85 18.77 28.46
C GLU A 86 6.32 20.22 28.50
N GLU A 87 5.06 20.47 28.13
CA GLU A 87 4.36 21.73 28.47
C GLU A 87 3.33 21.51 29.59
#